data_AF-A0A6C0F1W6-F1
#
_entry.id   AF-A0A6C0F1W6-F1
#
_cell.length_a   1.000
_cell.length_b   1.000
_cell.length_c   1.000
_cell.angle_alpha   90.00
_cell.angle_beta   90.00
_cell.angle_gamma   90.00
#
_symmetry.space_group_name_H-M   'P 1'
#
loop_
_entity.id
_entity.type
_entity.pdbx_description
1 polymer ?
#
loop_
_entity_poly.entity_id
_entity_poly.type
_entity_poly.pdbx_seq_one_letter_code
_entity_poly.pdbx_strand_id
1 'polypeptide(L)'
;MTSIWGPLGWMTLHSASSCFPDSPLPAETALMQTWLDMFQATITCPSCKEHFGIALNGYRRLYPQMVSSRREFMLAVFRIHNTVNRRLNKPIYATVADCFEQLRTNVKTRTAKEYRIAYINHIRRHWRTLQDASGFAALKKINEMNKIETSYFQAHENNFEVDIPEDNVLPLGHALDPQGAETPSPIRVDTRTAPRLGLLNGRFQVRR
;
A
#
# COMPACT_ATOMS: atom_id res chain seq x y z
N MET A 1 -8.01 0.17 -14.63
CA MET A 1 -7.88 1.40 -13.82
C MET A 1 -6.84 1.27 -12.70
N THR A 2 -6.70 0.11 -12.04
CA THR A 2 -5.72 -0.10 -10.94
C THR A 2 -4.25 0.00 -11.36
N SER A 3 -3.92 -0.37 -12.60
CA SER A 3 -2.53 -0.44 -13.11
C SER A 3 -1.83 0.91 -13.24
N ILE A 4 -2.57 2.00 -13.42
CA ILE A 4 -1.99 3.35 -13.57
C ILE A 4 -1.86 4.02 -12.21
N TRP A 5 -2.93 4.00 -11.39
CA TRP A 5 -2.92 4.70 -10.10
C TRP A 5 -2.02 3.99 -9.07
N GLY A 6 -2.02 2.65 -9.03
CA GLY A 6 -1.36 1.87 -7.98
C GLY A 6 0.13 2.17 -7.85
N PRO A 7 0.94 2.04 -8.93
CA PRO A 7 2.36 2.38 -8.89
C PRO A 7 2.62 3.83 -8.48
N LEU A 8 1.85 4.79 -9.01
CA LEU A 8 2.00 6.21 -8.66
C LEU A 8 1.71 6.45 -7.17
N GLY A 9 0.63 5.86 -6.65
CA GLY A 9 0.21 6.01 -5.26
C GLY A 9 1.23 5.42 -4.29
N TRP A 10 1.71 4.19 -4.54
CA TRP A 10 2.71 3.56 -3.68
C TRP A 10 4.06 4.27 -3.71
N MET A 11 4.55 4.69 -4.89
CA MET A 11 5.78 5.48 -4.97
C MET A 11 5.63 6.83 -4.26
N THR A 12 4.43 7.43 -4.29
CA THR A 12 4.14 8.66 -3.53
C THR A 12 4.21 8.45 -2.03
N LEU A 13 3.60 7.38 -1.50
CA LEU A 13 3.65 7.05 -0.07
C LEU A 13 5.08 6.75 0.41
N HIS A 14 5.79 5.90 -0.33
CA HIS A 14 7.18 5.56 -0.01
C HIS A 14 8.05 6.80 0.00
N SER A 15 7.92 7.64 -1.03
CA SER A 15 8.67 8.88 -1.13
C SER A 15 8.34 9.85 0.01
N ALA A 16 7.06 10.03 0.34
CA ALA A 16 6.64 10.87 1.46
C ALA A 16 7.25 10.38 2.79
N SER A 17 7.24 9.07 3.04
CA SER A 17 7.85 8.50 4.24
C SER A 17 9.38 8.62 4.27
N SER A 18 10.04 8.53 3.11
CA SER A 18 11.48 8.73 2.97
C SER A 18 11.89 10.18 3.26
N CYS A 19 11.08 11.15 2.80
CA CYS A 19 11.33 12.59 3.00
C CYS A 19 11.07 13.04 4.44
N PHE A 20 10.42 12.23 5.28
CA PHE A 20 10.11 12.59 6.67
C PHE A 20 11.41 12.66 7.52
N PRO A 21 11.53 13.54 8.53
CA PRO A 21 12.73 13.64 9.35
C PRO A 21 12.84 12.50 10.38
N ASP A 22 14.06 12.25 10.87
CA ASP A 22 14.29 11.29 11.97
C ASP A 22 13.71 11.78 13.30
N SER A 23 13.71 13.10 13.51
CA SER A 23 13.22 13.77 14.71
C SER A 23 12.20 14.85 14.32
N PRO A 24 10.96 14.47 13.93
CA PRO A 24 9.95 15.42 13.49
C PRO A 24 9.50 16.36 14.60
N LEU A 25 9.21 17.61 14.22
CA LEU A 25 8.47 18.53 15.08
C LEU A 25 7.02 18.04 15.24
N PRO A 26 6.33 18.36 16.36
CA PRO A 26 4.92 18.03 16.54
C PRO A 26 4.03 18.50 15.38
N ALA A 27 4.37 19.65 14.78
CA ALA A 27 3.67 20.18 13.61
C ALA A 27 3.86 19.31 12.35
N GLU A 28 5.05 18.72 12.14
CA GLU A 28 5.33 17.83 11.01
C GLU A 28 4.60 16.50 11.16
N THR A 29 4.56 15.95 12.38
CA THR A 29 3.78 14.76 12.71
C THR A 29 2.29 14.98 12.42
N ALA A 30 1.73 16.10 12.87
CA ALA A 30 0.34 16.48 12.59
C ALA A 30 0.09 16.70 11.09
N LEU A 31 1.05 17.31 10.38
CA LEU A 31 1.00 17.52 8.94
C LEU A 31 0.96 16.19 8.18
N MET A 32 1.81 15.22 8.53
CA MET A 32 1.85 13.92 7.86
C MET A 32 0.61 13.08 8.15
N GLN A 33 0.06 13.13 9.36
CA GLN A 33 -1.21 12.46 9.66
C GLN A 33 -2.34 13.03 8.78
N THR A 34 -2.44 14.35 8.70
CA THR A 34 -3.44 15.03 7.85
C THR A 34 -3.22 14.71 6.38
N TRP A 35 -1.96 14.67 5.93
CA TRP A 35 -1.61 14.32 4.55
C TRP A 35 -2.00 12.88 4.21
N LEU A 36 -1.78 11.91 5.11
CA LEU A 36 -2.21 10.52 4.93
C LEU A 36 -3.73 10.39 4.81
N ASP A 37 -4.49 11.15 5.60
CA ASP A 37 -5.96 11.16 5.53
C ASP A 37 -6.44 11.75 4.19
N MET A 38 -5.79 12.82 3.70
CA MET A 38 -6.07 13.37 2.37
C MET A 38 -5.67 12.39 1.26
N PHE A 39 -4.54 11.71 1.40
CA PHE A 39 -4.11 10.68 0.46
C PHE A 39 -5.15 9.57 0.36
N GLN A 40 -5.57 8.96 1.49
CA GLN A 40 -6.63 7.96 1.52
C GLN A 40 -7.91 8.48 0.86
N ALA A 41 -8.34 9.69 1.24
CA ALA A 41 -9.60 10.28 0.76
C ALA A 41 -9.63 10.49 -0.77
N THR A 42 -8.47 10.64 -1.41
CA THR A 42 -8.32 10.99 -2.82
C THR A 42 -7.90 9.82 -3.72
N ILE A 43 -7.73 8.61 -3.16
CA ILE A 43 -7.58 7.39 -3.95
C ILE A 43 -8.77 7.22 -4.89
N THR A 44 -8.48 7.05 -6.19
CA THR A 44 -9.47 7.04 -7.28
C THR A 44 -10.17 5.70 -7.47
N CYS A 45 -9.62 4.63 -6.89
CA CYS A 45 -10.20 3.28 -6.88
C CYS A 45 -11.01 3.08 -5.58
N PRO A 46 -12.35 2.95 -5.63
CA PRO A 46 -13.18 2.87 -4.41
C PRO A 46 -12.81 1.72 -3.46
N SER A 47 -12.66 0.49 -3.98
CA SER A 47 -12.26 -0.66 -3.16
C SER A 47 -10.83 -0.52 -2.63
N CYS A 48 -9.92 0.04 -3.42
CA CYS A 48 -8.56 0.30 -2.96
C CYS A 48 -8.52 1.33 -1.84
N LYS A 49 -9.35 2.38 -1.93
CA LYS A 49 -9.51 3.43 -0.91
C LYS A 49 -10.00 2.85 0.41
N GLU A 50 -11.02 2.00 0.36
CA GLU A 50 -11.56 1.30 1.53
C GLU A 50 -10.50 0.39 2.17
N HIS A 51 -9.90 -0.50 1.39
CA HIS A 51 -8.87 -1.41 1.89
C HIS A 51 -7.65 -0.69 2.48
N PHE A 52 -7.18 0.40 1.83
CA PHE A 52 -6.09 1.21 2.37
C PHE A 52 -6.49 1.87 3.69
N GLY A 53 -7.73 2.38 3.80
CA GLY A 53 -8.25 2.94 5.04
C GLY A 53 -8.28 1.92 6.19
N ILE A 54 -8.74 0.69 5.91
CA ILE A 54 -8.74 -0.41 6.90
C ILE A 54 -7.31 -0.71 7.37
N ALA A 55 -6.37 -0.88 6.44
CA ALA A 55 -4.97 -1.19 6.75
C ALA A 55 -4.30 -0.05 7.53
N LEU A 56 -4.48 1.21 7.09
CA LEU A 56 -3.91 2.39 7.75
C LEU A 56 -4.45 2.56 9.18
N ASN A 57 -5.76 2.46 9.37
CA ASN A 57 -6.37 2.58 10.69
C ASN A 57 -5.99 1.40 11.59
N GLY A 58 -5.88 0.20 11.02
CA GLY A 58 -5.36 -0.96 11.73
C GLY A 58 -3.93 -0.75 12.21
N TYR A 59 -3.06 -0.24 11.33
CA TYR A 59 -1.67 0.06 11.67
C TYR A 59 -1.57 1.12 12.77
N ARG A 60 -2.30 2.24 12.64
CA ARG A 60 -2.35 3.32 13.63
C ARG A 60 -2.71 2.84 15.03
N ARG A 61 -3.62 1.86 15.16
CA ARG A 61 -4.01 1.28 16.45
C ARG A 61 -2.92 0.44 17.09
N LEU A 62 -2.19 -0.36 16.30
CA LEU A 62 -1.11 -1.21 16.81
C LEU A 62 0.18 -0.43 17.06
N TYR A 63 0.44 0.57 16.22
CA TYR A 63 1.67 1.35 16.20
C TYR A 63 1.32 2.85 16.22
N PRO A 64 0.89 3.40 17.37
CA PRO A 64 0.51 4.82 17.47
C PRO A 64 1.68 5.76 17.14
N GLN A 65 2.92 5.28 17.28
CA GLN A 65 4.15 6.00 16.94
C GLN A 65 4.56 5.87 15.47
N MET A 66 3.69 5.41 14.56
CA MET A 66 4.03 5.17 13.15
C MET A 66 4.57 6.38 12.37
N VAL A 67 4.52 7.59 12.93
CA VAL A 67 5.05 8.83 12.34
C VAL A 67 5.90 9.59 13.37
N SER A 68 6.55 8.87 14.28
CA SER A 68 7.47 9.47 15.26
C SER A 68 8.89 9.66 14.71
N SER A 69 9.21 9.07 13.56
CA SER A 69 10.48 9.22 12.85
C SER A 69 10.34 8.73 11.41
N ARG A 70 11.33 9.05 10.56
CA ARG A 70 11.47 8.49 9.21
C ARG A 70 11.38 6.97 9.22
N ARG A 71 12.15 6.33 10.09
CA ARG A 71 12.21 4.87 10.21
C ARG A 71 10.82 4.29 10.46
N GLU A 72 10.11 4.78 11.47
CA GLU A 72 8.80 4.26 11.84
C GLU A 72 7.78 4.47 10.70
N PHE A 73 7.87 5.62 10.01
CA PHE A 73 6.98 5.90 8.90
C PHE A 73 7.27 5.03 7.68
N MET A 74 8.53 4.84 7.31
CA MET A 74 8.90 3.96 6.20
C MET A 74 8.49 2.51 6.48
N LEU A 75 8.75 2.00 7.70
CA LEU A 75 8.30 0.66 8.10
C LEU A 75 6.78 0.52 8.03
N ALA A 76 6.03 1.54 8.44
CA ALA A 76 4.58 1.54 8.31
C ALA A 76 4.13 1.42 6.85
N VAL A 77 4.69 2.23 5.96
CA VAL A 77 4.34 2.18 4.54
C VAL A 77 4.73 0.85 3.92
N PHE A 78 5.93 0.32 4.21
CA PHE A 78 6.37 -0.99 3.72
C PHE A 78 5.45 -2.13 4.18
N ARG A 79 5.11 -2.19 5.47
CA ARG A 79 4.23 -3.24 6.03
C ARG A 79 2.80 -3.13 5.51
N ILE A 80 2.26 -1.91 5.37
CA ILE A 80 0.94 -1.69 4.75
C ILE A 80 0.95 -2.14 3.28
N HIS A 81 1.99 -1.82 2.51
CA HIS A 81 2.13 -2.25 1.12
C HIS A 81 2.24 -3.77 1.02
N ASN A 82 3.06 -4.41 1.85
CA ASN A 82 3.17 -5.88 1.89
C ASN A 82 1.85 -6.57 2.29
N THR A 83 1.03 -5.94 3.13
CA THR A 83 -0.32 -6.41 3.44
C THR A 83 -1.22 -6.42 2.20
N VAL A 84 -1.14 -5.36 1.38
CA VAL A 84 -1.84 -5.30 0.09
C VAL A 84 -1.27 -6.31 -0.90
N ASN A 85 0.06 -6.48 -0.96
CA ASN A 85 0.70 -7.46 -1.84
C ASN A 85 0.23 -8.88 -1.51
N ARG A 86 0.19 -9.26 -0.23
CA ARG A 86 -0.31 -10.56 0.21
C ARG A 86 -1.74 -10.80 -0.26
N ARG A 87 -2.65 -9.83 -0.05
CA ARG A 87 -4.05 -9.92 -0.50
C ARG A 87 -4.18 -10.09 -2.02
N LEU A 88 -3.25 -9.49 -2.77
CA LEU A 88 -3.24 -9.53 -4.24
C LEU A 88 -2.34 -10.63 -4.82
N ASN A 89 -1.83 -11.56 -4.00
CA ASN A 89 -0.86 -12.59 -4.39
C ASN A 89 0.34 -12.02 -5.17
N LYS A 90 0.86 -10.88 -4.72
CA LYS A 90 2.08 -10.24 -5.22
C LYS A 90 3.28 -10.58 -4.33
N PRO A 91 4.53 -10.44 -4.84
CA PRO A 91 5.73 -10.63 -4.04
C PRO A 91 5.72 -9.82 -2.74
N ILE A 92 6.23 -10.44 -1.68
CA ILE A 92 6.45 -9.81 -0.37
C ILE A 92 7.94 -9.49 -0.25
N TYR A 93 8.24 -8.26 0.14
CA TYR A 93 9.62 -7.82 0.40
C TYR A 93 9.88 -7.93 1.89
N ALA A 94 10.63 -8.96 2.32
CA ALA A 94 10.63 -9.39 3.71
C ALA A 94 11.51 -8.51 4.62
N THR A 95 12.46 -7.79 4.03
CA THR A 95 13.47 -6.98 4.73
C THR A 95 13.44 -5.53 4.28
N VAL A 96 14.04 -4.64 5.07
CA VAL A 96 14.23 -3.24 4.68
C VAL A 96 15.10 -3.17 3.43
N ALA A 97 16.19 -3.95 3.37
CA ALA A 97 17.04 -4.07 2.20
C ALA A 97 16.27 -4.44 0.91
N ASP A 98 15.39 -5.46 0.96
CA ASP A 98 14.57 -5.87 -0.19
C ASP A 98 13.69 -4.71 -0.68
N CYS A 99 13.08 -3.97 0.25
CA CYS A 99 12.25 -2.82 -0.07
C CYS A 99 13.05 -1.71 -0.75
N PHE A 100 14.24 -1.37 -0.23
CA PHE A 100 15.09 -0.33 -0.82
C PHE A 100 15.61 -0.72 -2.21
N GLU A 101 15.95 -1.99 -2.45
CA GLU A 101 16.38 -2.45 -3.76
C GLU A 101 15.29 -2.24 -4.83
N GLN A 102 14.04 -2.50 -4.47
CA GLN A 102 12.91 -2.23 -5.36
C GLN A 102 12.68 -0.73 -5.58
N LEU A 103 12.74 0.08 -4.53
CA LEU A 103 12.60 1.53 -4.65
C LEU A 103 13.68 2.14 -5.55
N ARG A 104 14.94 1.76 -5.31
CA ARG A 104 16.09 2.18 -6.12
C ARG A 104 15.94 1.75 -7.58
N THR A 105 15.41 0.55 -7.84
CA THR A 105 15.09 0.09 -9.20
C THR A 105 14.02 0.96 -9.86
N ASN A 106 12.95 1.30 -9.13
CA ASN A 106 11.85 2.10 -9.67
C ASN A 106 12.25 3.55 -9.99
N VAL A 107 13.26 4.10 -9.31
CA VAL A 107 13.72 5.47 -9.53
C VAL A 107 14.83 5.62 -10.58
N LYS A 108 15.30 4.52 -11.19
CA LYS A 108 16.27 4.57 -12.30
C LYS A 108 15.77 5.36 -13.51
N THR A 109 14.47 5.34 -13.77
CA THR A 109 13.86 5.96 -14.96
C THR A 109 12.98 7.16 -14.64
N ARG A 110 12.60 7.33 -13.37
CA ARG A 110 11.69 8.40 -12.92
C ARG A 110 11.97 8.70 -11.46
N THR A 111 12.30 9.93 -11.14
CA THR A 111 12.59 10.35 -9.76
C THR A 111 11.35 10.22 -8.85
N ALA A 112 11.59 10.13 -7.55
CA ALA A 112 10.54 10.09 -6.54
C ALA A 112 9.63 11.33 -6.60
N LYS A 113 10.20 12.53 -6.79
CA LYS A 113 9.47 13.78 -7.08
C LYS A 113 8.51 13.64 -8.25
N GLU A 114 9.01 13.12 -9.38
CA GLU A 114 8.18 12.96 -10.57
C GLU A 114 7.03 11.98 -10.34
N TYR A 115 7.21 10.93 -9.54
CA TYR A 115 6.10 10.06 -9.12
C TYR A 115 5.03 10.84 -8.32
N ARG A 116 5.43 11.65 -7.33
CA ARG A 116 4.48 12.47 -6.54
C ARG A 116 3.71 13.45 -7.40
N ILE A 117 4.40 14.17 -8.31
CA ILE A 117 3.76 15.10 -9.25
C ILE A 117 2.78 14.37 -10.19
N ALA A 118 3.17 13.22 -10.73
CA ALA A 118 2.27 12.43 -11.58
C ALA A 118 1.05 11.92 -10.81
N TYR A 119 1.22 11.49 -9.56
CA TYR A 119 0.11 11.08 -8.71
C TYR A 119 -0.89 12.22 -8.50
N ILE A 120 -0.42 13.41 -8.08
CA ILE A 120 -1.26 14.60 -7.89
C ILE A 120 -2.01 14.96 -9.18
N ASN A 121 -1.34 14.93 -10.33
CA ASN A 121 -1.97 15.20 -11.61
C ASN A 121 -2.97 14.12 -12.03
N HIS A 122 -2.71 12.85 -11.71
CA HIS A 122 -3.62 11.75 -11.96
C HIS A 122 -4.92 11.91 -11.15
N ILE A 123 -4.82 12.06 -9.83
CA ILE A 123 -5.99 12.19 -8.97
C ILE A 123 -6.77 13.47 -9.28
N ARG A 124 -6.07 14.59 -9.56
CA ARG A 124 -6.72 15.85 -9.95
C ARG A 124 -7.57 15.69 -11.21
N ARG A 125 -7.04 15.03 -12.24
CA ARG A 125 -7.77 14.78 -13.49
C ARG A 125 -9.00 13.91 -13.24
N HIS A 126 -8.86 12.83 -12.47
CA HIS A 126 -9.97 11.96 -12.12
C HIS A 126 -11.08 12.72 -11.38
N TRP A 127 -10.76 13.38 -10.27
CA TRP A 127 -11.77 14.05 -9.44
C TRP A 127 -12.40 15.28 -10.10
N ARG A 128 -11.75 15.88 -11.11
CA ARG A 128 -12.37 16.93 -11.96
C ARG A 128 -13.52 16.41 -12.83
N THR A 129 -13.54 15.11 -13.15
CA THR A 129 -14.64 14.52 -13.93
C THR A 129 -15.93 14.36 -13.12
N LEU A 130 -15.83 14.37 -11.80
CA LEU A 130 -16.95 14.26 -10.88
C LEU A 130 -17.39 15.68 -10.46
N GLN A 131 -18.42 16.21 -11.12
CA GLN A 131 -18.94 17.56 -10.86
C GLN A 131 -20.01 17.56 -9.75
N ASP A 132 -19.74 16.82 -8.67
CA ASP A 132 -20.61 16.70 -7.50
C ASP A 132 -19.88 17.09 -6.21
N ALA A 133 -20.59 17.04 -5.07
CA ALA A 133 -20.04 17.38 -3.77
C ALA A 133 -18.78 16.56 -3.40
N SER A 134 -18.72 15.28 -3.82
CA SER A 134 -17.57 14.41 -3.56
C SER A 134 -16.34 14.85 -4.35
N GLY A 135 -16.53 15.22 -5.63
CA GLY A 135 -15.49 15.76 -6.49
C GLY A 135 -14.95 17.09 -5.97
N PHE A 136 -15.82 18.03 -5.61
CA PHE A 136 -15.40 19.31 -5.02
C PHE A 136 -14.62 19.10 -3.71
N ALA A 137 -15.09 18.22 -2.83
CA ALA A 137 -14.44 17.91 -1.57
C ALA A 137 -13.07 17.22 -1.76
N ALA A 138 -12.91 16.40 -2.79
CA ALA A 138 -11.64 15.79 -3.15
C ALA A 138 -10.67 16.82 -3.74
N LEU A 139 -11.13 17.68 -4.65
CA LEU A 139 -10.30 18.72 -5.26
C LEU A 139 -9.73 19.70 -4.24
N LYS A 140 -10.51 20.06 -3.20
CA LYS A 140 -9.99 20.87 -2.09
C LYS A 140 -8.81 20.18 -1.38
N LYS A 141 -8.94 18.88 -1.07
CA LYS A 141 -7.85 18.09 -0.45
C LYS A 141 -6.63 17.99 -1.38
N ILE A 142 -6.84 17.77 -2.67
CA ILE A 142 -5.76 17.69 -3.67
C ILE A 142 -5.01 19.02 -3.78
N ASN A 143 -5.70 20.16 -3.65
CA ASN A 143 -5.05 21.47 -3.62
C ASN A 143 -4.17 21.63 -2.39
N GLU A 144 -4.62 21.20 -1.21
CA GLU A 144 -3.79 21.20 0.01
C GLU A 144 -2.60 20.24 -0.12
N MET A 145 -2.80 19.02 -0.63
CA MET A 145 -1.70 18.09 -0.92
C MET A 145 -0.67 18.69 -1.89
N ASN A 146 -1.11 19.46 -2.88
CA ASN A 146 -0.21 20.14 -3.82
C ASN A 146 0.57 21.30 -3.18
N LYS A 147 0.00 21.98 -2.18
CA LYS A 147 0.75 22.97 -1.40
C LYS A 147 1.84 22.29 -0.57
N ILE A 148 1.50 21.17 0.10
CA ILE A 148 2.45 20.37 0.89
C ILE A 148 3.57 19.83 0.00
N GLU A 149 3.26 19.39 -1.22
CA GLU A 149 4.31 19.00 -2.19
C GLU A 149 5.33 20.12 -2.38
N THR A 150 4.87 21.34 -2.68
CA THR A 150 5.76 22.48 -2.95
C THR A 150 6.47 22.99 -1.70
N SER A 151 5.78 23.07 -0.55
CA SER A 151 6.32 23.69 0.66
C SER A 151 7.09 22.75 1.56
N TYR A 152 6.86 21.44 1.47
CA TYR A 152 7.45 20.44 2.35
C TYR A 152 8.27 19.41 1.58
N PHE A 153 7.64 18.58 0.73
CA PHE A 153 8.34 17.44 0.13
C PHE A 153 9.46 17.85 -0.82
N GLN A 154 9.32 18.94 -1.58
CA GLN A 154 10.40 19.40 -2.45
C GLN A 154 11.66 19.84 -1.68
N ALA A 155 11.50 20.39 -0.47
CA ALA A 155 12.64 20.78 0.37
C ALA A 155 13.34 19.58 1.03
N HIS A 156 12.63 18.46 1.18
CA HIS A 156 13.11 17.24 1.84
C HIS A 156 13.34 16.09 0.85
N GLU A 157 13.35 16.39 -0.45
CA GLU A 157 13.54 15.39 -1.49
C GLU A 157 14.89 14.69 -1.31
N ASN A 158 14.87 13.35 -1.37
CA ASN A 158 16.07 12.54 -1.25
C ASN A 158 16.15 11.40 -2.27
N ASN A 159 15.12 11.19 -3.11
CA ASN A 159 15.10 10.13 -4.11
C ASN A 159 15.47 8.72 -3.59
N PHE A 160 15.16 8.44 -2.32
CA PHE A 160 15.55 7.22 -1.60
C PHE A 160 17.07 7.04 -1.37
N GLU A 161 17.83 8.13 -1.42
CA GLU A 161 19.23 8.23 -1.01
C GLU A 161 19.33 8.47 0.51
N VAL A 162 18.60 7.66 1.26
CA VAL A 162 18.63 7.59 2.72
C VAL A 162 18.60 6.12 3.12
N ASP A 163 19.12 5.82 4.30
CA ASP A 163 19.07 4.48 4.86
C ASP A 163 18.34 4.52 6.21
N ILE A 164 17.68 3.42 6.55
CA ILE A 164 17.10 3.18 7.88
C ILE A 164 17.67 1.85 8.40
N PRO A 165 17.73 1.64 9.73
CA PRO A 165 18.21 0.38 10.29
C PRO A 165 17.43 -0.82 9.75
N GLU A 166 18.14 -1.91 9.49
CA GLU A 166 17.56 -3.17 8.99
C GLU A 166 16.47 -3.71 9.94
N ASP A 167 15.39 -4.24 9.38
CA ASP A 167 14.25 -4.79 10.12
C ASP A 167 13.41 -5.70 9.21
N ASN A 168 12.63 -6.58 9.83
CA ASN A 168 11.66 -7.39 9.12
C ASN A 168 10.41 -6.56 8.77
N VAL A 169 9.97 -6.72 7.53
CA VAL A 169 8.82 -6.04 6.93
C VAL A 169 7.71 -7.05 6.65
N LEU A 170 7.26 -7.73 7.71
CA LEU A 170 6.20 -8.72 7.57
C LEU A 170 4.83 -8.04 7.33
N PRO A 171 3.96 -8.62 6.48
CA PRO A 171 2.58 -8.19 6.35
C PRO A 171 1.87 -8.20 7.71
N LEU A 172 0.89 -7.30 7.89
CA LEU A 172 0.09 -7.24 9.11
C LEU A 172 -0.72 -8.52 9.30
N GLY A 173 -0.86 -9.02 10.53
CA GLY A 173 -1.63 -10.23 10.84
C GLY A 173 -3.14 -10.09 10.54
N HIS A 174 -3.87 -11.22 10.53
CA HIS A 174 -5.30 -11.29 10.21
C HIS A 174 -6.20 -10.37 11.06
N ALA A 175 -5.75 -9.97 12.26
CA ALA A 175 -6.45 -9.01 13.12
C ALA A 175 -6.71 -7.64 12.45
N LEU A 176 -6.03 -7.32 11.34
CA LEU A 176 -6.12 -6.04 10.63
C LEU A 176 -6.74 -6.15 9.23
N ASP A 177 -7.17 -7.35 8.82
CA ASP A 177 -7.90 -7.61 7.58
C ASP A 177 -9.13 -8.48 7.90
N PRO A 178 -10.27 -7.89 8.29
CA PRO A 178 -11.48 -8.65 8.57
C PRO A 178 -12.04 -9.39 7.34
N GLN A 179 -11.56 -9.08 6.13
CA GLN A 179 -11.85 -9.82 4.89
C GLN A 179 -10.80 -10.88 4.56
N GLY A 180 -9.73 -10.98 5.35
CA GLY A 180 -8.70 -12.02 5.28
C GLY A 180 -9.13 -13.35 5.90
N ALA A 181 -10.43 -13.54 6.19
CA ALA A 181 -10.98 -14.86 6.41
C ALA A 181 -10.85 -15.64 5.10
N GLU A 182 -9.96 -16.63 5.13
CA GLU A 182 -9.69 -17.55 4.04
C GLU A 182 -11.00 -17.98 3.36
N THR A 183 -11.15 -17.72 2.07
CA THR A 183 -11.75 -18.78 1.25
C THR A 183 -10.64 -19.82 1.17
N PRO A 184 -10.83 -21.02 1.76
CA PRO A 184 -9.83 -22.06 1.63
C PRO A 184 -9.63 -22.26 0.13
N SER A 185 -8.38 -22.20 -0.33
CA SER A 185 -8.08 -22.68 -1.68
C SER A 185 -8.68 -24.08 -1.78
N PRO A 186 -9.50 -24.40 -2.81
CA PRO A 186 -9.98 -25.75 -2.96
C PRO A 186 -8.75 -26.64 -3.03
N ILE A 187 -8.61 -27.54 -2.05
CA ILE A 187 -7.57 -28.55 -2.04
C ILE A 187 -7.65 -29.23 -3.40
N ARG A 188 -6.66 -28.99 -4.26
CA ARG A 188 -6.51 -29.76 -5.49
C ARG A 188 -6.11 -31.15 -5.06
N VAL A 189 -7.10 -32.00 -4.83
CA VAL A 189 -6.90 -33.44 -4.72
C VAL A 189 -6.35 -33.89 -6.07
N ASP A 190 -5.10 -34.34 -6.10
CA ASP A 190 -4.53 -34.99 -7.26
C ASP A 190 -5.33 -36.27 -7.54
N THR A 191 -6.21 -36.21 -8.54
CA THR A 191 -7.08 -37.33 -8.90
C THR A 191 -6.31 -38.49 -9.55
N ARG A 192 -4.99 -38.39 -9.68
CA ARG A 192 -4.13 -39.48 -10.19
C ARG A 192 -3.83 -40.56 -9.16
N THR A 193 -4.02 -40.28 -7.86
CA THR A 193 -3.84 -41.26 -6.76
C THR A 193 -5.15 -41.68 -6.12
N ALA A 194 -6.29 -41.16 -6.57
CA ALA A 194 -7.60 -41.58 -6.09
C ALA A 194 -7.99 -42.94 -6.69
N PRO A 195 -8.34 -43.96 -5.87
CA PRO A 195 -8.78 -45.25 -6.38
C PRO A 195 -10.07 -45.10 -7.19
N ARG A 196 -10.07 -45.60 -8.42
CA ARG A 196 -11.26 -45.58 -9.29
C ARG A 196 -12.27 -46.61 -8.80
N LEU A 197 -13.39 -46.13 -8.25
CA LEU A 197 -14.57 -46.97 -8.01
C LEU A 197 -15.27 -47.23 -9.35
N GLY A 198 -15.41 -48.51 -9.71
CA GLY A 198 -16.21 -48.95 -10.85
C GLY A 198 -17.29 -49.94 -10.41
N LEU A 199 -18.47 -49.84 -11.01
CA LEU A 199 -19.55 -50.81 -10.87
C LEU A 199 -19.36 -51.92 -11.91
N LEU A 200 -19.10 -53.14 -11.46
CA LEU A 200 -19.29 -54.36 -12.26
C LEU A 200 -20.30 -55.23 -11.53
N ASN A 201 -21.36 -55.65 -12.22
CA ASN A 201 -22.38 -56.58 -11.71
C ASN A 201 -23.03 -56.18 -10.36
N GLY A 202 -23.33 -54.90 -10.17
CA GLY A 202 -24.17 -54.43 -9.05
C GLY A 202 -23.52 -54.45 -7.66
N ARG A 203 -22.19 -54.62 -7.55
CA ARG A 203 -21.45 -54.44 -6.30
C ARG A 203 -20.22 -53.54 -6.50
N PHE A 204 -19.99 -52.62 -5.58
CA PHE A 204 -18.83 -51.74 -5.57
C PHE A 204 -17.57 -52.49 -5.12
N GLN A 205 -16.48 -52.38 -5.86
CA GLN A 205 -15.15 -52.84 -5.44
C GLN A 205 -14.09 -51.75 -5.67
N VAL A 206 -13.12 -51.69 -4.75
CA VAL A 206 -11.96 -50.81 -4.82
C VAL A 206 -10.86 -51.54 -5.59
N ARG A 207 -10.47 -51.04 -6.78
CA ARG A 207 -9.25 -51.49 -7.46
C ARG A 207 -8.06 -50.68 -6.97
N ARG A 208 -7.02 -51.37 -6.50
CA ARG A 208 -5.68 -50.81 -6.27
C ARG A 208 -4.94 -50.69 -7.59
#